data_AF-A0A8T2HXH2-F1
#
_entry.id   AF-A0A8T2HXH2-F1
#
_cell.length_a   1.000
_cell.length_b   1.000
_cell.length_c   1.000
_cell.angle_alpha   90.00
_cell.angle_beta   90.00
_cell.angle_gamma   90.00
#
_symmetry.space_group_name_H-M   'P 1'
#
loop_
_entity.id
_entity.type
_entity.pdbx_description
1 polymer ?
#
loop_
_entity_poly.entity_id
_entity_poly.type
_entity_poly.pdbx_seq_one_letter_code
_entity_poly.pdbx_strand_id
1 'polypeptide(L)'
;MPSHTIVPGVDCIIKIGGAAITKKDQFETLNGAVLENVANQVRQMYADGIRLIIVHGAGSFGHFQAAEHGICSGGFPTASHSATLKGFAKTRLSVTKLNHLVVSVLVKYGIPAVGVSPLGSWTTENKKIVTDGCSHIAALLSHGYVPVIHGDAVIDTALKCTILGGDPIVTRLCQYFRPRIGAVFMTNVLGIYDKPPGTAVGNISTDYYGPDTSEPKLLREIIVDDSSRTWTAAYLMNRREIDSIETSALEHDSSGGINAKVAEAVDMVMEGTRVRVVKAVLQFSSVICWFMLRKPSGLDLLAVSPFQWIACLGLGVAGQSLNAGIFNAIGHAGVYYGFKLGHKIPWVNGFPFNVVSHPQYVGAVLSVWAGAALVWSQAPQGLGLLALYWTGLYVVTGCMESCS
;
A
#
# COMPACT_ATOMS: atom_id res chain seq x y z
N MET A 1 -32.29 5.27 28.63
CA MET A 1 -31.68 6.43 27.95
C MET A 1 -30.57 5.89 27.06
N PRO A 2 -30.49 6.22 25.76
CA PRO A 2 -29.32 5.86 25.00
C PRO A 2 -28.18 6.72 25.55
N SER A 3 -27.18 6.09 26.17
CA SER A 3 -25.94 6.76 26.51
C SER A 3 -25.42 7.39 25.22
N HIS A 4 -25.16 8.69 25.22
CA HIS A 4 -24.34 9.30 24.18
C HIS A 4 -22.96 8.64 24.25
N THR A 5 -22.79 7.54 23.52
CA THR A 5 -21.50 6.84 23.43
C THR A 5 -20.59 7.79 22.68
N ILE A 6 -19.69 8.45 23.42
CA ILE A 6 -18.68 9.31 22.83
C ILE A 6 -17.89 8.46 21.85
N VAL A 7 -18.02 8.76 20.56
CA VAL A 7 -17.24 8.08 19.53
C VAL A 7 -15.78 8.46 19.80
N PRO A 8 -14.90 7.48 20.09
CA PRO A 8 -13.50 7.78 20.35
C PRO A 8 -12.87 8.39 19.09
N GLY A 9 -12.03 9.41 19.29
CA GLY A 9 -11.30 10.01 18.17
C GLY A 9 -10.43 8.97 17.45
N VAL A 10 -10.39 9.04 16.13
CA VAL A 10 -9.48 8.27 15.28
C VAL A 10 -8.66 9.25 14.47
N ASP A 11 -7.37 8.97 14.35
CA ASP A 11 -6.47 9.78 13.53
C ASP A 11 -6.42 9.25 12.11
N CYS A 12 -6.20 7.94 11.96
CA CYS A 12 -5.96 7.34 10.66
C CYS A 12 -6.58 5.95 10.56
N ILE A 13 -7.16 5.67 9.40
CA ILE A 13 -7.62 4.33 9.02
C ILE A 13 -6.66 3.80 7.95
N ILE A 14 -6.03 2.67 8.22
CA ILE A 14 -5.01 2.08 7.36
C ILE A 14 -5.57 0.83 6.71
N LYS A 15 -5.70 0.83 5.38
CA LYS A 15 -6.04 -0.37 4.61
C LYS A 15 -4.79 -1.02 4.03
N ILE A 16 -4.52 -2.26 4.42
CA ILE A 16 -3.47 -3.10 3.86
C ILE A 16 -4.08 -3.98 2.76
N GLY A 17 -3.69 -3.75 1.51
CA GLY A 17 -4.14 -4.56 0.39
C GLY A 17 -3.73 -6.02 0.55
N GLY A 18 -4.67 -6.96 0.41
CA GLY A 18 -4.38 -8.40 0.53
C GLY A 18 -3.30 -8.86 -0.44
N ALA A 19 -3.27 -8.32 -1.66
CA ALA A 19 -2.24 -8.61 -2.67
C ALA A 19 -0.84 -8.07 -2.31
N ALA A 20 -0.72 -7.14 -1.36
CA ALA A 20 0.58 -6.66 -0.88
C ALA A 20 1.18 -7.61 0.16
N ILE A 21 0.33 -8.14 1.06
CA ILE A 21 0.75 -9.01 2.17
C ILE A 21 0.58 -10.51 1.88
N THR A 22 0.14 -10.89 0.68
CA THR A 22 0.02 -12.28 0.25
C THR A 22 0.56 -12.46 -1.17
N LYS A 23 0.92 -13.69 -1.55
CA LYS A 23 1.28 -14.03 -2.91
C LYS A 23 0.01 -14.44 -3.68
N LYS A 24 -0.40 -13.62 -4.66
CA LYS A 24 -1.69 -13.73 -5.36
C LYS A 24 -1.86 -15.06 -6.10
N ASP A 25 -0.76 -15.67 -6.53
CA ASP A 25 -0.65 -16.91 -7.30
C ASP A 25 -0.50 -18.16 -6.43
N GLN A 26 -0.36 -18.02 -5.10
CA GLN A 26 -0.10 -19.13 -4.19
C GLN A 26 -1.13 -19.15 -3.05
N PHE A 27 -1.85 -20.26 -2.97
CA PHE A 27 -2.88 -20.51 -1.96
C PHE A 27 -2.33 -20.27 -0.54
N GLU A 28 -3.07 -19.51 0.28
CA GLU A 28 -2.75 -19.24 1.69
C GLU A 28 -1.28 -18.86 1.95
N THR A 29 -0.66 -18.11 1.04
CA THR A 29 0.77 -17.79 1.12
C THR A 29 1.00 -16.34 1.51
N LEU A 30 1.56 -16.14 2.70
CA LEU A 30 1.89 -14.84 3.26
C LEU A 30 3.15 -14.24 2.61
N ASN A 31 3.11 -12.94 2.33
CA ASN A 31 4.30 -12.13 2.07
C ASN A 31 4.78 -11.50 3.39
N GLY A 32 5.45 -12.31 4.22
CA GLY A 32 5.87 -11.92 5.57
C GLY A 32 6.78 -10.70 5.59
N ALA A 33 7.66 -10.54 4.59
CA ALA A 33 8.56 -9.39 4.52
C ALA A 33 7.82 -8.06 4.37
N VAL A 34 6.76 -8.02 3.56
CA VAL A 34 5.92 -6.81 3.44
C VAL A 34 5.17 -6.55 4.74
N LEU A 35 4.58 -7.60 5.34
CA LEU A 35 3.82 -7.47 6.57
C LEU A 35 4.68 -6.97 7.75
N GLU A 36 5.90 -7.47 7.92
CA GLU A 36 6.84 -7.00 8.96
C GLU A 36 7.22 -5.52 8.78
N ASN A 37 7.39 -5.06 7.53
CA ASN A 37 7.65 -3.64 7.25
C ASN A 37 6.44 -2.76 7.54
N VAL A 38 5.24 -3.23 7.18
CA VAL A 38 3.99 -2.54 7.52
C VAL A 38 3.84 -2.43 9.03
N ALA A 39 4.09 -3.52 9.77
CA ALA A 39 4.02 -3.52 11.22
C ALA A 39 5.02 -2.53 11.86
N ASN A 40 6.22 -2.40 11.30
CA ASN A 40 7.19 -1.41 11.76
C ASN A 40 6.72 0.04 11.55
N GLN A 41 6.10 0.35 10.42
CA GLN A 41 5.55 1.68 10.15
C GLN A 41 4.37 2.00 11.07
N VAL A 42 3.46 1.03 11.26
CA VAL A 42 2.34 1.15 12.20
C VAL A 42 2.85 1.35 13.63
N ARG A 43 3.93 0.66 14.03
CA ARG A 43 4.55 0.84 15.34
C ARG A 43 5.04 2.28 15.56
N GLN A 44 5.66 2.89 14.55
CA GLN A 44 6.12 4.28 14.65
C GLN A 44 4.92 5.23 14.83
N MET A 45 3.89 5.09 14.00
CA MET A 45 2.66 5.89 14.12
C MET A 45 2.01 5.72 15.51
N TYR A 46 1.93 4.48 15.99
CA TYR A 46 1.40 4.19 17.32
C TYR A 46 2.24 4.83 18.44
N ALA A 47 3.57 4.77 18.35
CA ALA A 47 4.49 5.40 19.31
C ALA A 47 4.36 6.92 19.33
N ASP A 48 4.02 7.53 18.19
CA ASP A 48 3.74 8.97 18.07
C ASP A 48 2.35 9.37 18.61
N GLY A 49 1.61 8.42 19.20
CA GLY A 49 0.29 8.66 19.79
C GLY A 49 -0.85 8.71 18.78
N ILE A 50 -0.62 8.29 17.53
CA ILE A 50 -1.64 8.25 16.48
C ILE A 50 -2.63 7.11 16.78
N ARG A 51 -3.93 7.44 16.84
CA ARG A 51 -5.00 6.46 17.06
C ARG A 51 -5.41 5.80 15.74
N LEU A 52 -5.20 4.50 15.63
CA LEU A 52 -5.30 3.76 14.37
C LEU A 52 -6.44 2.73 14.36
N ILE A 53 -7.08 2.57 13.20
CA ILE A 53 -7.82 1.36 12.84
C ILE A 53 -7.12 0.74 11.63
N ILE A 54 -6.91 -0.57 11.64
CA ILE A 54 -6.29 -1.30 10.55
C ILE A 54 -7.35 -2.16 9.88
N VAL A 55 -7.40 -2.11 8.54
CA VAL A 55 -8.21 -2.98 7.70
C VAL A 55 -7.27 -3.76 6.80
N HIS A 56 -7.46 -5.07 6.60
CA HIS A 56 -6.72 -5.79 5.57
C HIS A 56 -7.62 -6.55 4.59
N GLY A 57 -7.16 -6.65 3.33
CA GLY A 57 -7.80 -7.51 2.33
C GLY A 57 -7.52 -8.99 2.58
N ALA A 58 -8.31 -9.86 1.95
CA ALA A 58 -8.19 -11.31 2.12
C ALA A 58 -7.03 -11.93 1.30
N GLY A 59 -6.65 -11.32 0.17
CA GLY A 59 -5.55 -11.82 -0.65
C GLY A 59 -5.74 -13.29 -1.07
N SER A 60 -4.65 -14.06 -1.15
CA SER A 60 -4.73 -15.49 -1.48
C SER A 60 -5.42 -16.37 -0.42
N PHE A 61 -5.76 -15.82 0.74
CA PHE A 61 -6.56 -16.48 1.78
C PHE A 61 -8.08 -16.27 1.59
N GLY A 62 -8.49 -15.45 0.63
CA GLY A 62 -9.91 -15.28 0.29
C GLY A 62 -10.22 -15.70 -1.14
N HIS A 63 -9.44 -15.18 -2.10
CA HIS A 63 -9.77 -15.30 -3.52
C HIS A 63 -9.83 -16.75 -4.01
N PHE A 64 -8.93 -17.63 -3.57
CA PHE A 64 -8.94 -19.03 -3.98
C PHE A 64 -10.22 -19.75 -3.53
N GLN A 65 -10.53 -19.67 -2.23
CA GLN A 65 -11.70 -20.35 -1.65
C GLN A 65 -13.02 -19.77 -2.17
N ALA A 66 -13.10 -18.45 -2.29
CA ALA A 66 -14.31 -17.77 -2.74
C ALA A 66 -14.58 -18.02 -4.24
N ALA A 67 -13.54 -18.12 -5.07
CA ALA A 67 -13.65 -18.48 -6.48
C ALA A 67 -14.00 -19.97 -6.67
N GLU A 68 -13.30 -20.88 -5.98
CA GLU A 68 -13.55 -22.35 -6.03
C GLU A 68 -15.02 -22.68 -5.71
N HIS A 69 -15.63 -21.93 -4.79
CA HIS A 69 -16.98 -22.19 -4.29
C HIS A 69 -18.04 -21.19 -4.77
N GLY A 70 -17.73 -20.30 -5.71
CA GLY A 70 -18.69 -19.37 -6.32
C GLY A 70 -19.29 -18.34 -5.36
N ILE A 71 -18.64 -18.05 -4.23
CA ILE A 71 -19.16 -17.14 -3.19
C ILE A 71 -19.04 -15.68 -3.62
N CYS A 72 -18.06 -15.38 -4.47
CA CYS A 72 -17.82 -14.06 -5.06
C CYS A 72 -19.05 -13.49 -5.77
N SER A 73 -19.82 -14.35 -6.43
CA SER A 73 -21.01 -13.98 -7.18
C SER A 73 -22.16 -13.55 -6.26
N GLY A 74 -22.12 -13.95 -4.98
CA GLY A 74 -23.22 -13.81 -4.02
C GLY A 74 -24.36 -14.78 -4.34
N GLY A 75 -25.05 -15.24 -3.30
CA GLY A 75 -26.16 -16.18 -3.46
C GLY A 75 -25.72 -17.64 -3.38
N PHE A 76 -26.61 -18.50 -2.87
CA PHE A 76 -26.55 -19.93 -3.13
C PHE A 76 -26.87 -20.16 -4.60
N PRO A 77 -25.95 -20.64 -5.46
CA PRO A 77 -26.36 -21.20 -6.72
C PRO A 77 -27.31 -22.36 -6.38
N THR A 78 -28.52 -22.32 -6.93
CA THR A 78 -29.61 -23.27 -6.72
C THR A 78 -29.20 -24.74 -6.94
N ALA A 79 -28.05 -25.00 -7.54
CA ALA A 79 -27.53 -26.34 -7.83
C ALA A 79 -26.82 -27.06 -6.67
N SER A 80 -26.34 -26.38 -5.60
CA SER A 80 -25.80 -27.10 -4.41
C SER A 80 -25.65 -26.23 -3.17
N HIS A 81 -26.72 -26.13 -2.37
CA HIS A 81 -26.73 -25.44 -1.07
C HIS A 81 -25.57 -25.88 -0.14
N SER A 82 -25.26 -27.19 -0.13
CA SER A 82 -24.19 -27.77 0.69
C SER A 82 -22.79 -27.28 0.27
N ALA A 83 -22.54 -27.13 -1.04
CA ALA A 83 -21.24 -26.65 -1.53
C ALA A 83 -20.97 -25.20 -1.14
N THR A 84 -21.97 -24.32 -1.21
CA THR A 84 -21.84 -22.93 -0.77
C THR A 84 -21.67 -22.80 0.74
N LEU A 85 -22.40 -23.59 1.55
CA LEU A 85 -22.18 -23.63 3.00
C LEU A 85 -20.74 -24.02 3.34
N LYS A 86 -20.23 -25.06 2.68
CA LYS A 86 -18.84 -25.52 2.84
C LYS A 86 -17.85 -24.46 2.38
N GLY A 87 -18.11 -23.81 1.26
CA GLY A 87 -17.30 -22.72 0.75
C GLY A 87 -17.24 -21.53 1.69
N PHE A 88 -18.39 -21.15 2.27
CA PHE A 88 -18.47 -20.04 3.21
C PHE A 88 -17.59 -20.33 4.43
N ALA A 89 -17.73 -21.53 5.00
CA ALA A 89 -16.91 -21.98 6.12
C ALA A 89 -15.42 -22.01 5.77
N LYS A 90 -15.04 -22.56 4.62
CA LYS A 90 -13.64 -22.63 4.17
C LYS A 90 -13.02 -21.25 3.89
N THR A 91 -13.76 -20.37 3.21
CA THR A 91 -13.32 -18.99 2.92
C THR A 91 -13.06 -18.26 4.22
N ARG A 92 -14.01 -18.34 5.15
CA ARG A 92 -13.86 -17.73 6.48
C ARG A 92 -12.70 -18.32 7.25
N LEU A 93 -12.57 -19.64 7.29
CA LEU A 93 -11.45 -20.31 7.94
C LEU A 93 -10.11 -19.81 7.38
N SER A 94 -10.02 -19.65 6.06
CA SER A 94 -8.81 -19.19 5.40
C SER A 94 -8.51 -17.72 5.73
N VAL A 95 -9.46 -16.81 5.59
CA VAL A 95 -9.22 -15.38 5.86
C VAL A 95 -8.97 -15.08 7.34
N THR A 96 -9.57 -15.84 8.25
CA THR A 96 -9.30 -15.72 9.68
C THR A 96 -7.90 -16.22 10.06
N LYS A 97 -7.32 -17.18 9.33
CA LYS A 97 -5.88 -17.50 9.45
C LYS A 97 -5.01 -16.30 9.05
N LEU A 98 -5.33 -15.62 7.95
CA LEU A 98 -4.59 -14.41 7.56
C LEU A 98 -4.69 -13.33 8.64
N ASN A 99 -5.89 -13.11 9.18
CA ASN A 99 -6.08 -12.15 10.27
C ASN A 99 -5.25 -12.52 11.51
N HIS A 100 -5.21 -13.80 11.88
CA HIS A 100 -4.35 -14.28 12.95
C HIS A 100 -2.86 -13.98 12.68
N LEU A 101 -2.37 -14.21 11.45
CA LEU A 101 -0.99 -13.91 11.07
C LEU A 101 -0.70 -12.40 11.12
N VAL A 102 -1.60 -11.56 10.60
CA VAL A 102 -1.47 -10.10 10.62
C VAL A 102 -1.42 -9.58 12.06
N VAL A 103 -2.38 -9.98 12.90
CA VAL A 103 -2.43 -9.59 14.32
C VAL A 103 -1.20 -10.08 15.08
N SER A 104 -0.74 -11.32 14.82
CA SER A 104 0.46 -11.86 15.47
C SER A 104 1.71 -11.04 15.17
N VAL A 105 1.89 -10.59 13.92
CA VAL A 105 3.01 -9.72 13.57
C VAL A 105 2.86 -8.35 14.25
N LEU A 106 1.67 -7.74 14.26
CA LEU A 106 1.48 -6.45 14.93
C LEU A 106 1.78 -6.54 16.44
N VAL A 107 1.29 -7.58 17.11
CA VAL A 107 1.56 -7.84 18.54
C VAL A 107 3.05 -8.08 18.80
N LYS A 108 3.74 -8.83 17.92
CA LYS A 108 5.20 -9.00 17.98
C LYS A 108 5.96 -7.67 17.94
N TYR A 109 5.42 -6.66 17.26
CA TYR A 109 6.00 -5.30 17.21
C TYR A 109 5.58 -4.41 18.39
N GLY A 110 4.89 -4.96 19.39
CA GLY A 110 4.47 -4.24 20.61
C GLY A 110 3.20 -3.40 20.42
N ILE A 111 2.47 -3.60 19.32
CA ILE A 111 1.19 -2.92 19.09
C ILE A 111 0.10 -3.75 19.80
N PRO A 112 -0.78 -3.14 20.64
CA PRO A 112 -1.89 -3.84 21.29
C PRO A 112 -3.02 -4.12 20.28
N ALA A 113 -2.73 -4.89 19.25
CA ALA A 113 -3.61 -5.17 18.13
C ALA A 113 -4.64 -6.26 18.49
N VAL A 114 -5.90 -6.01 18.16
CA VAL A 114 -7.01 -6.96 18.38
C VAL A 114 -7.72 -7.24 17.06
N GLY A 115 -7.72 -8.50 16.64
CA GLY A 115 -8.44 -8.95 15.45
C GLY A 115 -9.95 -8.92 15.64
N VAL A 116 -10.67 -8.37 14.66
CA VAL A 116 -12.13 -8.27 14.63
C VAL A 116 -12.65 -8.88 13.34
N SER A 117 -13.39 -9.99 13.45
CA SER A 117 -14.09 -10.58 12.31
C SER A 117 -15.39 -9.79 12.06
N PRO A 118 -15.68 -9.39 10.81
CA PRO A 118 -16.97 -8.79 10.48
C PRO A 118 -18.16 -9.73 10.74
N LEU A 119 -17.96 -11.06 10.64
CA LEU A 119 -19.03 -12.02 10.87
C LEU A 119 -19.61 -11.88 12.29
N GLY A 120 -20.92 -11.67 12.37
CA GLY A 120 -21.67 -11.56 13.63
C GLY A 120 -21.94 -10.13 14.08
N SER A 121 -21.20 -9.14 13.54
CA SER A 121 -21.45 -7.71 13.81
C SER A 121 -21.77 -6.90 12.56
N TRP A 122 -21.48 -7.43 11.38
CA TRP A 122 -21.81 -6.83 10.09
C TRP A 122 -22.79 -7.71 9.33
N THR A 123 -23.81 -7.09 8.73
CA THR A 123 -24.75 -7.77 7.83
C THR A 123 -24.92 -6.95 6.56
N THR A 124 -25.14 -7.64 5.45
CA THR A 124 -25.41 -7.01 4.17
C THR A 124 -26.80 -7.34 3.64
N GLU A 125 -27.27 -6.56 2.69
CA GLU A 125 -28.42 -6.89 1.85
C GLU A 125 -28.05 -6.55 0.41
N ASN A 126 -28.12 -7.54 -0.49
CA ASN A 126 -27.69 -7.39 -1.88
C ASN A 126 -26.27 -6.78 -1.99
N LYS A 127 -25.34 -7.31 -1.17
CA LYS A 127 -23.94 -6.89 -1.06
C LYS A 127 -23.69 -5.49 -0.48
N LYS A 128 -24.72 -4.78 -0.02
CA LYS A 128 -24.59 -3.47 0.64
C LYS A 128 -24.66 -3.63 2.15
N ILE A 129 -23.83 -2.91 2.89
CA ILE A 129 -23.85 -2.94 4.37
C ILE A 129 -25.18 -2.36 4.87
N VAL A 130 -25.91 -3.12 5.69
CA VAL A 130 -27.15 -2.66 6.36
C VAL A 130 -26.97 -2.55 7.87
N THR A 131 -26.11 -3.40 8.45
CA THR A 131 -25.68 -3.29 9.86
C THR A 131 -24.17 -3.28 9.87
N ASP A 132 -23.58 -2.33 10.61
CA ASP A 132 -22.14 -2.24 10.83
C ASP A 132 -21.74 -2.60 12.28
N GLY A 133 -20.49 -2.99 12.44
CA GLY A 133 -19.90 -3.31 13.73
C GLY A 133 -19.09 -2.17 14.35
N CYS A 134 -19.33 -0.91 13.97
CA CYS A 134 -18.50 0.22 14.41
C CYS A 134 -18.53 0.43 15.93
N SER A 135 -19.62 0.06 16.61
CA SER A 135 -19.72 0.12 18.08
C SER A 135 -18.70 -0.77 18.79
N HIS A 136 -18.45 -1.97 18.28
CA HIS A 136 -17.43 -2.88 18.83
C HIS A 136 -16.01 -2.33 18.63
N ILE A 137 -15.77 -1.72 17.47
CA ILE A 137 -14.48 -1.08 17.15
C ILE A 137 -14.26 0.14 18.07
N ALA A 138 -15.31 0.93 18.31
CA ALA A 138 -15.27 2.06 19.25
C ALA A 138 -14.99 1.60 20.68
N ALA A 139 -15.56 0.47 21.11
CA ALA A 139 -15.27 -0.09 22.43
C ALA A 139 -13.78 -0.44 22.58
N LEU A 140 -13.18 -1.11 21.59
CA LEU A 140 -11.75 -1.45 21.59
C LEU A 140 -10.86 -0.20 21.64
N LEU A 141 -11.15 0.80 20.80
CA LEU A 141 -10.42 2.08 20.78
C LEU A 141 -10.51 2.84 22.11
N SER A 142 -11.64 2.74 22.81
CA SER A 142 -11.84 3.39 24.11
C SER A 142 -10.99 2.74 25.21
N HIS A 143 -10.61 1.47 25.04
CA HIS A 143 -9.72 0.73 25.95
C HIS A 143 -8.24 0.75 25.51
N GLY A 144 -7.89 1.53 24.48
CA GLY A 144 -6.50 1.70 24.03
C GLY A 144 -5.97 0.61 23.10
N TYR A 145 -6.84 -0.30 22.63
CA TYR A 145 -6.46 -1.30 21.62
C TYR A 145 -6.43 -0.69 20.21
N VAL A 146 -5.66 -1.31 19.33
CA VAL A 146 -5.65 -1.05 17.88
C VAL A 146 -6.51 -2.12 17.18
N PRO A 147 -7.74 -1.80 16.73
CA PRO A 147 -8.59 -2.78 16.07
C PRO A 147 -8.05 -3.14 14.68
N VAL A 148 -8.03 -4.43 14.37
CA VAL A 148 -7.63 -4.98 13.07
C VAL A 148 -8.82 -5.73 12.48
N ILE A 149 -9.47 -5.15 11.48
CA ILE A 149 -10.59 -5.76 10.76
C ILE A 149 -10.13 -6.24 9.39
N HIS A 150 -10.87 -7.19 8.81
CA HIS A 150 -10.50 -7.80 7.54
C HIS A 150 -11.70 -7.96 6.63
N GLY A 151 -11.46 -8.06 5.32
CA GLY A 151 -12.49 -8.56 4.41
C GLY A 151 -12.88 -9.99 4.80
N ASP A 152 -14.17 -10.33 4.76
CA ASP A 152 -14.67 -11.61 5.26
C ASP A 152 -15.91 -12.07 4.49
N ALA A 153 -16.25 -13.34 4.63
CA ALA A 153 -17.56 -13.84 4.24
C ALA A 153 -18.58 -13.48 5.33
N VAL A 154 -19.68 -12.82 4.94
CA VAL A 154 -20.71 -12.31 5.85
C VAL A 154 -22.10 -12.79 5.46
N ILE A 155 -23.04 -12.68 6.39
CA ILE A 155 -24.45 -12.95 6.14
C ILE A 155 -25.05 -11.81 5.31
N ASP A 156 -25.76 -12.20 4.25
CA ASP A 156 -26.54 -11.29 3.42
C ASP A 156 -28.03 -11.66 3.55
N THR A 157 -28.91 -10.71 3.83
CA THR A 157 -30.34 -11.02 4.03
C THR A 157 -31.04 -11.45 2.75
N ALA A 158 -30.62 -10.93 1.60
CA ALA A 158 -31.19 -11.25 0.28
C ALA A 158 -30.49 -12.46 -0.36
N LEU A 159 -29.16 -12.50 -0.28
CA LEU A 159 -28.31 -13.50 -0.92
C LEU A 159 -27.91 -14.66 0.01
N LYS A 160 -28.35 -14.62 1.27
CA LYS A 160 -27.94 -15.49 2.39
C LYS A 160 -26.49 -15.30 2.84
N CYS A 161 -25.55 -15.19 1.90
CA CYS A 161 -24.17 -14.82 2.19
C CYS A 161 -23.53 -14.07 1.01
N THR A 162 -22.50 -13.29 1.33
CA THR A 162 -21.66 -12.61 0.34
C THR A 162 -20.24 -12.40 0.89
N ILE A 163 -19.36 -11.88 0.05
CA ILE A 163 -18.05 -11.37 0.46
C ILE A 163 -18.18 -9.88 0.77
N LEU A 164 -17.84 -9.50 1.99
CA LEU A 164 -17.64 -8.11 2.38
C LEU A 164 -16.16 -7.77 2.20
N GLY A 165 -15.86 -6.96 1.19
CA GLY A 165 -14.51 -6.50 0.91
C GLY A 165 -13.98 -5.57 2.00
N GLY A 166 -12.66 -5.39 2.02
CA GLY A 166 -12.05 -4.44 2.94
C GLY A 166 -12.29 -2.98 2.56
N ASP A 167 -12.60 -2.67 1.29
CA ASP A 167 -12.83 -1.28 0.87
C ASP A 167 -14.16 -0.79 1.48
N PRO A 168 -15.31 -1.51 1.36
CA PRO A 168 -16.58 -1.03 1.92
C PRO A 168 -16.54 -0.86 3.44
N ILE A 169 -15.73 -1.70 4.11
CA ILE A 169 -15.45 -1.58 5.53
C ILE A 169 -14.74 -0.26 5.83
N VAL A 170 -13.69 0.09 5.09
CA VAL A 170 -12.97 1.38 5.26
C VAL A 170 -13.91 2.54 5.03
N THR A 171 -14.71 2.51 3.95
CA THR A 171 -15.71 3.53 3.66
C THR A 171 -16.60 3.76 4.87
N ARG A 172 -17.24 2.68 5.36
CA ARG A 172 -18.15 2.76 6.51
C ARG A 172 -17.47 3.29 7.79
N LEU A 173 -16.23 2.86 8.04
CA LEU A 173 -15.45 3.34 9.18
C LEU A 173 -15.11 4.82 9.07
N CYS A 174 -14.79 5.32 7.87
CA CYS A 174 -14.56 6.75 7.65
C CYS A 174 -15.81 7.57 7.95
N GLN A 175 -17.00 7.13 7.51
CA GLN A 175 -18.27 7.84 7.79
C GLN A 175 -18.55 7.92 9.30
N TYR A 176 -18.27 6.81 10.02
CA TYR A 176 -18.57 6.70 11.44
C TYR A 176 -17.55 7.46 12.31
N PHE A 177 -16.26 7.23 12.08
CA PHE A 177 -15.18 7.74 12.95
C PHE A 177 -14.60 9.09 12.51
N ARG A 178 -14.81 9.51 11.26
CA ARG A 178 -14.29 10.77 10.68
C ARG A 178 -12.82 11.03 11.05
N PRO A 179 -11.88 10.21 10.54
CA PRO A 179 -10.49 10.25 10.97
C PRO A 179 -9.83 11.60 10.69
N ARG A 180 -9.12 12.17 11.69
CA ARG A 180 -8.53 13.53 11.59
C ARG A 180 -7.52 13.68 10.45
N ILE A 181 -6.68 12.67 10.25
CA ILE A 181 -5.66 12.65 9.20
C ILE A 181 -6.28 12.14 7.90
N GLY A 182 -6.99 11.01 7.96
CA GLY A 182 -7.68 10.43 6.82
C GLY A 182 -7.56 8.90 6.73
N ALA A 183 -7.74 8.37 5.51
CA ALA A 183 -7.57 6.97 5.18
C ALA A 183 -6.35 6.74 4.28
N VAL A 184 -5.56 5.70 4.56
CA VAL A 184 -4.35 5.34 3.80
C VAL A 184 -4.48 3.93 3.25
N PHE A 185 -4.38 3.80 1.93
CA PHE A 185 -4.48 2.53 1.21
C PHE A 185 -3.08 2.07 0.80
N MET A 186 -2.55 1.07 1.49
CA MET A 186 -1.30 0.41 1.14
C MET A 186 -1.56 -0.67 0.09
N THR A 187 -0.95 -0.50 -1.08
CA THR A 187 -1.09 -1.42 -2.21
C THR A 187 0.26 -1.88 -2.74
N ASN A 188 0.27 -2.88 -3.63
CA ASN A 188 1.49 -3.39 -4.28
C ASN A 188 1.91 -2.55 -5.50
N VAL A 189 1.08 -1.61 -5.95
CA VAL A 189 1.35 -0.67 -7.04
C VAL A 189 1.70 0.73 -6.50
N LEU A 190 2.26 1.61 -7.35
CA LEU A 190 2.63 2.96 -6.92
C LEU A 190 1.45 3.86 -6.55
N GLY A 191 0.27 3.56 -7.09
CA GLY A 191 -0.98 4.28 -6.88
C GLY A 191 -2.01 3.83 -7.90
N ILE A 192 -2.95 4.71 -8.23
CA ILE A 192 -4.00 4.45 -9.24
C ILE A 192 -3.46 4.87 -10.61
N TYR A 193 -3.53 3.99 -11.60
CA TYR A 193 -3.14 4.29 -12.99
C TYR A 193 -4.37 4.50 -13.86
N ASP A 194 -4.22 5.21 -14.99
CA ASP A 194 -5.26 5.38 -16.02
C ASP A 194 -5.62 4.09 -16.74
N LYS A 195 -4.69 3.13 -16.80
CA LYS A 195 -4.85 1.78 -17.33
C LYS A 195 -3.99 0.78 -16.54
N PRO A 196 -4.22 -0.54 -16.65
CA PRO A 196 -3.53 -1.53 -15.84
C PRO A 196 -2.01 -1.53 -16.06
N PRO A 197 -1.19 -1.43 -15.00
CA PRO A 197 0.25 -1.57 -15.12
C PRO A 197 0.64 -3.04 -15.28
N GLY A 198 1.14 -3.44 -16.46
CA GLY A 198 1.73 -4.77 -16.68
C GLY A 198 1.12 -5.64 -17.79
N THR A 199 0.21 -5.12 -18.63
CA THR A 199 -0.09 -5.78 -19.92
C THR A 199 1.09 -5.57 -20.87
N ALA A 200 2.02 -6.53 -20.88
CA ALA A 200 2.89 -6.69 -22.03
C ALA A 200 2.02 -6.90 -23.26
N VAL A 201 2.31 -6.16 -24.33
CA VAL A 201 1.77 -6.37 -25.67
C VAL A 201 2.12 -7.79 -26.09
N GLY A 202 1.19 -8.73 -25.90
CA GLY A 202 1.36 -10.14 -26.21
C GLY A 202 0.59 -10.51 -27.48
N ASN A 203 1.31 -10.60 -28.60
CA ASN A 203 1.01 -11.40 -29.80
C ASN A 203 -0.46 -11.46 -30.27
N ILE A 204 -1.03 -10.31 -30.64
CA ILE A 204 -2.21 -10.28 -31.53
C ILE A 204 -1.74 -9.73 -32.88
N SER A 205 -2.16 -10.42 -33.94
CA SER A 205 -1.82 -10.16 -35.33
C SER A 205 -1.81 -8.68 -35.68
N THR A 206 -0.74 -8.26 -36.35
CA THR A 206 -0.61 -6.98 -37.03
C THR A 206 -1.75 -6.84 -38.03
N ASP A 207 -2.78 -6.10 -37.64
CA ASP A 207 -3.58 -5.25 -38.53
C ASP A 207 -4.53 -4.45 -37.63
N TYR A 208 -4.47 -3.12 -37.76
CA TYR A 208 -5.19 -2.11 -36.97
C TYR A 208 -4.65 -1.73 -35.57
N TYR A 209 -3.73 -0.75 -35.55
CA TYR A 209 -3.60 0.20 -34.41
C TYR A 209 -3.56 1.64 -34.94
N GLY A 210 -4.49 2.47 -34.44
CA GLY A 210 -4.41 3.93 -34.51
C GLY A 210 -3.42 4.51 -33.48
N PRO A 211 -3.17 5.83 -33.50
CA PRO A 211 -1.94 6.46 -32.96
C PRO A 211 -1.88 6.68 -31.43
N ASP A 212 -2.65 6.00 -30.58
CA ASP A 212 -2.64 6.25 -29.11
C ASP A 212 -2.41 4.99 -28.26
N THR A 213 -1.21 4.43 -28.35
CA THR A 213 -0.75 3.25 -27.59
C THR A 213 0.28 3.63 -26.51
N SER A 214 0.01 4.68 -25.74
CA SER A 214 0.93 5.15 -24.68
C SER A 214 0.85 4.31 -23.39
N GLU A 215 2.00 4.11 -22.73
CA GLU A 215 2.20 3.37 -21.48
C GLU A 215 1.25 3.80 -20.34
N PRO A 216 1.01 2.93 -19.33
CA PRO A 216 0.16 3.27 -18.18
C PRO A 216 0.70 4.46 -17.37
N LYS A 217 -0.15 5.47 -17.14
CA LYS A 217 0.19 6.71 -16.43
C LYS A 217 -0.41 6.73 -15.03
N LEU A 218 0.42 7.05 -14.05
CA LEU A 218 0.01 7.18 -12.67
C LEU A 218 -0.82 8.46 -12.47
N LEU A 219 -1.98 8.31 -11.85
CA LEU A 219 -2.85 9.41 -11.45
C LEU A 219 -2.32 10.03 -10.17
N ARG A 220 -2.40 11.35 -10.12
CA ARG A 220 -1.85 12.15 -9.03
C ARG A 220 -2.89 12.47 -7.97
N GLU A 221 -4.04 12.93 -8.43
CA GLU A 221 -5.15 13.37 -7.61
C GLU A 221 -6.45 12.99 -8.31
N ILE A 222 -7.44 12.61 -7.51
CA ILE A 222 -8.82 12.44 -7.93
C ILE A 222 -9.57 13.58 -7.24
N ILE A 223 -10.07 14.50 -8.04
CA ILE A 223 -10.86 15.63 -7.57
C ILE A 223 -12.31 15.21 -7.69
N VAL A 224 -13.07 15.37 -6.62
CA VAL A 224 -14.48 15.05 -6.59
C VAL A 224 -15.27 16.35 -6.51
N ASP A 225 -16.25 16.49 -7.40
CA ASP A 225 -17.19 17.59 -7.38
C ASP A 225 -18.41 17.20 -6.53
N ASP A 226 -18.51 17.83 -5.36
CA ASP A 226 -19.61 17.68 -4.40
C ASP A 226 -20.99 17.96 -5.03
N SER A 227 -21.06 18.87 -6.01
CA SER A 227 -22.34 19.34 -6.58
C SER A 227 -22.91 18.39 -7.63
N SER A 228 -22.05 17.76 -8.43
CA SER A 228 -22.44 16.87 -9.52
C SER A 228 -22.28 15.38 -9.19
N ARG A 229 -21.63 15.04 -8.06
CA ARG A 229 -21.21 13.66 -7.71
C ARG A 229 -20.35 13.00 -8.79
N THR A 230 -19.64 13.82 -9.56
CA THR A 230 -18.68 13.36 -10.56
C THR A 230 -17.27 13.50 -10.01
N TRP A 231 -16.33 12.78 -10.60
CA TRP A 231 -14.92 12.90 -10.25
C TRP A 231 -14.10 13.05 -11.53
N THR A 232 -13.02 13.81 -11.44
CA THR A 232 -12.01 13.94 -12.48
C THR A 232 -10.67 13.51 -11.91
N ALA A 233 -9.83 12.89 -12.74
CA ALA A 233 -8.46 12.57 -12.34
C ALA A 233 -7.46 13.40 -13.13
N ALA A 234 -6.38 13.80 -12.47
CA ALA A 234 -5.26 14.49 -13.09
C ALA A 234 -4.02 13.57 -13.15
N TYR A 235 -3.33 13.57 -14.28
CA TYR A 235 -2.10 12.81 -14.46
C TYR A 235 -0.91 13.43 -13.71
N LEU A 236 0.06 12.59 -13.33
CA LEU A 236 1.33 13.04 -12.76
C LEU A 236 2.19 13.90 -13.71
N MET A 237 1.96 13.84 -15.03
CA MET A 237 2.80 14.49 -16.04
C MET A 237 2.14 15.69 -16.75
N ASN A 238 0.80 15.86 -16.70
CA ASN A 238 0.09 16.97 -17.36
C ASN A 238 -1.34 17.17 -16.79
N ARG A 239 -1.84 18.42 -16.75
CA ARG A 239 -3.25 18.76 -16.43
C ARG A 239 -4.22 18.37 -17.57
N ARG A 240 -4.19 17.11 -18.03
CA ARG A 240 -5.34 16.57 -18.77
C ARG A 240 -6.28 15.95 -17.75
N GLU A 241 -7.50 16.44 -17.74
CA GLU A 241 -8.60 15.80 -17.02
C GLU A 241 -9.02 14.56 -17.79
N ILE A 242 -9.27 13.48 -17.05
CA ILE A 242 -9.89 12.28 -17.57
C ILE A 242 -11.05 11.87 -16.67
N ASP A 243 -12.13 11.46 -17.34
CA ASP A 243 -13.41 11.11 -16.73
C ASP A 243 -13.57 9.58 -16.57
N SER A 244 -12.59 8.79 -17.02
CA SER A 244 -12.66 7.32 -16.99
C SER A 244 -11.28 6.66 -16.87
N ILE A 245 -11.22 5.55 -16.13
CA ILE A 245 -10.03 4.68 -15.97
C ILE A 245 -10.29 3.36 -16.70
N GLU A 246 -9.35 2.93 -17.55
CA GLU A 246 -9.38 1.61 -18.19
C GLU A 246 -9.05 0.52 -17.18
N THR A 247 -9.76 -0.61 -17.27
CA THR A 247 -9.57 -1.73 -16.34
C THR A 247 -9.34 -3.04 -17.09
N SER A 248 -8.35 -3.82 -16.64
CA SER A 248 -8.23 -5.23 -17.01
C SER A 248 -9.10 -6.00 -16.03
N ALA A 249 -10.33 -6.32 -16.42
CA ALA A 249 -11.07 -7.35 -15.74
C ALA A 249 -10.42 -8.71 -16.06
N LEU A 250 -9.36 -9.08 -15.33
CA LEU A 250 -8.99 -10.48 -15.24
C LEU A 250 -10.12 -11.18 -14.47
N GLU A 251 -10.65 -12.26 -15.02
CA GLU A 251 -11.84 -13.03 -14.57
C GLU A 251 -11.83 -13.52 -13.10
N HIS A 252 -10.81 -13.18 -12.32
CA HIS A 252 -10.62 -13.57 -10.92
C HIS A 252 -10.71 -12.42 -9.90
N ASP A 253 -11.03 -11.18 -10.28
CA ASP A 253 -11.20 -10.06 -9.32
C ASP A 253 -12.65 -9.91 -8.84
N SER A 254 -12.97 -10.64 -7.78
CA SER A 254 -14.30 -10.68 -7.15
C SER A 254 -14.72 -9.39 -6.42
N SER A 255 -13.89 -8.34 -6.42
CA SER A 255 -14.08 -7.11 -5.63
C SER A 255 -14.49 -5.88 -6.46
N GLY A 256 -14.66 -6.03 -7.78
CA GLY A 256 -14.97 -4.89 -8.68
C GLY A 256 -13.73 -4.08 -9.09
N GLY A 257 -12.52 -4.55 -8.75
CA GLY A 257 -11.26 -4.02 -9.26
C GLY A 257 -10.92 -2.61 -8.79
N ILE A 258 -10.27 -1.83 -9.65
CA ILE A 258 -9.84 -0.46 -9.31
C ILE A 258 -11.00 0.55 -9.34
N ASN A 259 -12.03 0.32 -10.19
CA ASN A 259 -13.21 1.19 -10.26
C ASN A 259 -14.01 1.17 -8.97
N ALA A 260 -14.22 -0.01 -8.36
CA ALA A 260 -14.85 -0.09 -7.05
C ALA A 260 -14.06 0.66 -5.98
N LYS A 261 -12.72 0.54 -5.98
CA LYS A 261 -11.84 1.27 -5.05
C LYS A 261 -11.90 2.78 -5.24
N VAL A 262 -11.98 3.25 -6.48
CA VAL A 262 -12.11 4.67 -6.81
C VAL A 262 -13.48 5.19 -6.35
N ALA A 263 -14.56 4.48 -6.68
CA ALA A 263 -15.92 4.86 -6.26
C ALA A 263 -16.03 4.98 -4.73
N GLU A 264 -15.46 4.04 -4.01
CA GLU A 264 -15.46 4.07 -2.54
C GLU A 264 -14.57 5.18 -1.97
N ALA A 265 -13.40 5.43 -2.57
CA ALA A 265 -12.56 6.56 -2.19
C ALA A 265 -13.26 7.91 -2.45
N VAL A 266 -14.00 8.01 -3.56
CA VAL A 266 -14.84 9.16 -3.90
C VAL A 266 -15.89 9.38 -2.81
N ASP A 267 -16.64 8.34 -2.42
CA ASP A 267 -17.63 8.42 -1.34
C ASP A 267 -17.01 8.92 -0.02
N MET A 268 -15.82 8.45 0.34
CA MET A 268 -15.11 8.93 1.54
C MET A 268 -14.73 10.42 1.45
N VAL A 269 -14.30 10.89 0.28
CA VAL A 269 -13.90 12.29 0.06
C VAL A 269 -15.10 13.22 0.13
N MET A 270 -16.24 12.83 -0.45
CA MET A 270 -17.51 13.58 -0.39
C MET A 270 -18.01 13.77 1.06
N GLU A 271 -17.60 12.89 1.97
CA GLU A 271 -17.92 12.99 3.40
C GLU A 271 -16.84 13.73 4.22
N GLY A 272 -15.86 14.33 3.53
CA GLY A 272 -14.80 15.12 4.14
C GLY A 272 -13.58 14.33 4.60
N THR A 273 -13.46 13.05 4.22
CA THR A 273 -12.28 12.24 4.58
C THR A 273 -11.20 12.34 3.51
N ARG A 274 -9.97 12.71 3.92
CA ARG A 274 -8.81 12.68 3.02
C ARG A 274 -8.37 11.25 2.74
N VAL A 275 -8.25 10.86 1.48
CA VAL A 275 -7.79 9.51 1.06
C VAL A 275 -6.42 9.59 0.39
N ARG A 276 -5.50 8.68 0.75
CA ARG A 276 -4.18 8.55 0.12
C ARG A 276 -3.90 7.11 -0.26
N VAL A 277 -3.44 6.86 -1.49
CA VAL A 277 -2.96 5.54 -1.93
C VAL A 277 -1.44 5.57 -1.97
N VAL A 278 -0.82 4.62 -1.30
CA VAL A 278 0.64 4.51 -1.20
C VAL A 278 1.09 3.09 -1.50
N LYS A 279 2.25 2.94 -2.13
CA LYS A 279 2.87 1.63 -2.29
C LYS A 279 3.36 1.13 -0.93
N ALA A 280 3.16 -0.14 -0.64
CA ALA A 280 3.88 -0.81 0.43
C ALA A 280 5.35 -0.92 0.02
N VAL A 281 6.15 0.09 0.37
CA VAL A 281 7.57 0.15 0.03
C VAL A 281 8.39 -0.62 1.06
N LEU A 282 9.18 -1.61 0.60
CA LEU A 282 10.33 -2.11 1.35
C LEU A 282 11.47 -1.10 1.19
N GLN A 283 11.67 -0.17 2.12
CA GLN A 283 12.83 0.71 2.05
C GLN A 283 13.62 0.76 3.35
N PHE A 284 14.92 0.48 3.20
CA PHE A 284 16.02 0.47 4.17
C PHE A 284 15.96 -0.53 5.33
N SER A 285 14.80 -0.74 5.96
CA SER A 285 14.63 -1.70 7.05
C SER A 285 14.85 -3.15 6.62
N SER A 286 14.58 -3.49 5.36
CA SER A 286 14.81 -4.82 4.80
C SER A 286 16.29 -5.18 4.67
N VAL A 287 17.16 -4.20 4.44
CA VAL A 287 18.62 -4.40 4.36
C VAL A 287 19.20 -4.55 5.76
N ILE A 288 18.75 -3.72 6.70
CA ILE A 288 19.11 -3.84 8.11
C ILE A 288 18.61 -5.18 8.67
N CYS A 289 17.37 -5.57 8.36
CA CYS A 289 16.79 -6.85 8.77
C CYS A 289 17.49 -8.04 8.11
N TRP A 290 17.79 -7.99 6.81
CA TRP A 290 18.61 -9.00 6.11
C TRP A 290 20.00 -9.14 6.75
N PHE A 291 20.61 -8.02 7.11
CA PHE A 291 21.91 -7.98 7.78
C PHE A 291 21.82 -8.58 9.20
N MET A 292 20.84 -8.17 10.00
CA MET A 292 20.62 -8.67 11.37
C MET A 292 20.22 -10.15 11.40
N LEU A 293 19.43 -10.62 10.43
CA LEU A 293 19.03 -12.03 10.31
C LEU A 293 20.19 -12.95 9.92
N ARG A 294 21.13 -12.45 9.11
CA ARG A 294 22.29 -13.24 8.65
C ARG A 294 23.55 -13.01 9.48
N LYS A 295 23.59 -11.96 10.30
CA LYS A 295 24.63 -11.68 11.29
C LYS A 295 24.00 -11.21 12.62
N PRO A 296 23.49 -12.13 13.45
CA PRO A 296 22.80 -11.81 14.70
C PRO A 296 23.68 -11.09 15.73
N SER A 297 25.00 -11.25 15.64
CA SER A 297 25.99 -10.59 16.48
C SER A 297 26.15 -9.08 16.18
N GLY A 298 25.47 -8.55 15.17
CA GLY A 298 25.50 -7.14 14.81
C GLY A 298 26.78 -6.71 14.08
N LEU A 299 27.01 -5.40 14.04
CA LEU A 299 28.21 -4.82 13.42
C LEU A 299 29.30 -4.65 14.47
N ASP A 300 30.49 -5.21 14.22
CA ASP A 300 31.65 -4.93 15.03
C ASP A 300 32.37 -3.71 14.43
N LEU A 301 32.10 -2.53 14.96
CA LEU A 301 32.68 -1.28 14.47
C LEU A 301 34.21 -1.20 14.67
N LEU A 302 34.77 -1.96 15.62
CA LEU A 302 36.21 -1.99 15.89
C LEU A 302 36.96 -2.86 14.87
N ALA A 303 36.27 -3.83 14.26
CA ALA A 303 36.82 -4.68 13.20
C ALA A 303 36.77 -4.02 11.80
N VAL A 304 36.19 -2.83 11.66
CA VAL A 304 36.15 -2.09 10.39
C VAL A 304 37.51 -1.46 10.14
N SER A 305 38.13 -1.80 9.00
CA SER A 305 39.44 -1.26 8.65
C SER A 305 39.39 0.26 8.41
N PRO A 306 40.50 1.00 8.63
CA PRO A 306 40.58 2.42 8.31
C PRO A 306 40.23 2.73 6.85
N PHE A 307 40.58 1.83 5.92
CA PHE A 307 40.24 1.96 4.50
C PHE A 307 38.73 1.91 4.24
N GLN A 308 38.00 1.03 4.93
CA GLN A 308 36.54 0.95 4.81
C GLN A 308 35.85 2.17 5.41
N TRP A 309 36.38 2.70 6.52
CA TRP A 309 35.91 3.97 7.08
C TRP A 309 36.12 5.13 6.12
N ILE A 310 37.31 5.23 5.50
CA ILE A 310 37.60 6.24 4.49
C ILE A 310 36.67 6.10 3.29
N ALA A 311 36.44 4.88 2.79
CA ALA A 311 35.53 4.63 1.68
C ALA A 311 34.07 4.98 2.03
N CYS A 312 33.59 4.58 3.21
CA CYS A 312 32.26 4.91 3.71
C CYS A 312 32.07 6.42 3.84
N LEU A 313 33.04 7.12 4.46
CA LEU A 313 32.99 8.57 4.63
C LEU A 313 33.09 9.29 3.30
N GLY A 314 33.98 8.88 2.40
CA GLY A 314 34.13 9.49 1.08
C GLY A 314 32.86 9.37 0.23
N LEU A 315 32.32 8.15 0.10
CA LEU A 315 31.09 7.90 -0.66
C LEU A 315 29.87 8.51 0.03
N GLY A 316 29.80 8.45 1.35
CA GLY A 316 28.71 9.00 2.15
C GLY A 316 28.66 10.52 2.06
N VAL A 317 29.80 11.20 2.24
CA VAL A 317 29.91 12.66 2.11
C VAL A 317 29.61 13.07 0.68
N ALA A 318 30.15 12.39 -0.34
CA ALA A 318 29.82 12.69 -1.73
C ALA A 318 28.33 12.54 -2.01
N GLY A 319 27.72 11.42 -1.61
CA GLY A 319 26.31 11.13 -1.84
C GLY A 319 25.37 12.09 -1.11
N GLN A 320 25.66 12.38 0.16
CA GLN A 320 24.86 13.32 0.95
C GLN A 320 25.09 14.77 0.52
N SER A 321 26.27 15.14 0.05
CA SER A 321 26.52 16.46 -0.53
C SER A 321 25.69 16.67 -1.80
N LEU A 322 25.59 15.66 -2.66
CA LEU A 322 24.69 15.71 -3.81
C LEU A 322 23.23 15.86 -3.36
N ASN A 323 22.75 15.03 -2.43
CA ASN A 323 21.37 15.11 -1.95
C ASN A 323 21.06 16.48 -1.30
N ALA A 324 21.89 16.93 -0.37
CA ALA A 324 21.74 18.22 0.31
C ALA A 324 21.86 19.39 -0.66
N GLY A 325 22.73 19.28 -1.67
CA GLY A 325 22.85 20.25 -2.76
C GLY A 325 21.53 20.47 -3.49
N ILE A 326 20.74 19.42 -3.72
CA ILE A 326 19.44 19.53 -4.39
C ILE A 326 18.47 20.31 -3.51
N PHE A 327 18.38 19.95 -2.22
CA PHE A 327 17.50 20.67 -1.29
C PHE A 327 17.90 22.15 -1.15
N ASN A 328 19.20 22.46 -1.18
CA ASN A 328 19.67 23.85 -1.16
C ASN A 328 19.42 24.59 -2.48
N ALA A 329 19.52 23.90 -3.62
CA ALA A 329 19.36 24.49 -4.94
C ALA A 329 17.89 24.79 -5.27
N ILE A 330 16.99 23.82 -5.04
CA ILE A 330 15.60 23.89 -5.51
C ILE A 330 14.56 23.81 -4.38
N GLY A 331 15.01 23.72 -3.12
CA GLY A 331 14.14 23.67 -1.94
C GLY A 331 13.38 22.34 -1.80
N HIS A 332 12.73 22.14 -0.65
CA HIS A 332 11.88 20.97 -0.40
C HIS A 332 10.80 20.79 -1.48
N ALA A 333 10.18 21.89 -1.91
CA ALA A 333 9.22 21.85 -3.00
C ALA A 333 9.87 21.32 -4.28
N GLY A 334 11.06 21.80 -4.68
CA GLY A 334 11.73 21.31 -5.88
C GLY A 334 12.05 19.81 -5.83
N VAL A 335 12.48 19.29 -4.68
CA VAL A 335 12.86 17.87 -4.51
C VAL A 335 11.64 16.94 -4.57
N TYR A 336 10.48 17.38 -4.09
CA TYR A 336 9.26 16.57 -4.03
C TYR A 336 8.22 16.96 -5.10
N TYR A 337 8.68 17.21 -6.34
CA TYR A 337 7.82 17.53 -7.49
C TYR A 337 6.93 18.78 -7.32
N GLY A 338 7.39 19.77 -6.56
CA GLY A 338 6.71 21.02 -6.24
C GLY A 338 6.36 21.87 -7.47
N PHE A 339 7.18 21.83 -8.52
CA PHE A 339 6.84 22.48 -9.80
C PHE A 339 5.57 21.88 -10.43
N LYS A 340 5.36 20.57 -10.25
CA LYS A 340 4.13 19.88 -10.67
C LYS A 340 2.96 20.26 -9.76
N LEU A 341 3.20 20.64 -8.50
CA LEU A 341 2.25 21.19 -7.51
C LEU A 341 1.98 22.70 -7.70
N GLY A 342 2.46 23.31 -8.79
CA GLY A 342 2.22 24.72 -9.09
C GLY A 342 3.14 25.69 -8.35
N HIS A 343 4.13 25.19 -7.60
CA HIS A 343 5.18 26.03 -7.02
C HIS A 343 6.17 26.45 -8.10
N LYS A 344 6.55 27.73 -8.15
CA LYS A 344 7.63 28.18 -9.03
C LYS A 344 8.96 27.68 -8.48
N ILE A 345 9.58 26.74 -9.19
CA ILE A 345 10.91 26.22 -8.85
C ILE A 345 11.95 26.91 -9.76
N PRO A 346 13.01 27.50 -9.19
CA PRO A 346 14.05 28.13 -9.99
C PRO A 346 14.82 27.08 -10.79
N TRP A 347 15.13 27.39 -12.05
CA TRP A 347 16.06 26.58 -12.84
C TRP A 347 17.49 26.82 -12.33
N VAL A 348 18.18 25.76 -11.93
CA VAL A 348 19.52 25.84 -11.34
C VAL A 348 20.53 25.12 -12.20
N ASN A 349 21.53 25.84 -12.70
CA ASN A 349 22.66 25.30 -13.46
C ASN A 349 23.91 25.10 -12.59
N GLY A 350 23.81 25.34 -11.27
CA GLY A 350 24.90 25.18 -10.31
C GLY A 350 24.91 23.80 -9.66
N PHE A 351 25.73 23.65 -8.62
CA PHE A 351 25.78 22.41 -7.84
C PHE A 351 24.39 22.05 -7.27
N PRO A 352 23.95 20.79 -7.36
CA PRO A 352 24.68 19.60 -7.84
C PRO A 352 24.42 19.22 -9.30
N PHE A 353 23.59 19.98 -10.02
CA PHE A 353 23.16 19.67 -11.40
C PHE A 353 24.25 19.88 -12.45
N ASN A 354 25.30 20.65 -12.14
CA ASN A 354 26.48 20.79 -13.01
C ASN A 354 27.49 19.64 -12.89
N VAL A 355 27.36 18.77 -11.87
CA VAL A 355 28.30 17.67 -11.62
C VAL A 355 27.76 16.36 -12.18
N VAL A 356 26.47 16.10 -12.01
CA VAL A 356 25.79 14.90 -12.51
C VAL A 356 24.38 15.24 -12.96
N SER A 357 23.91 14.58 -14.01
CA SER A 357 22.57 14.82 -14.59
C SER A 357 21.44 14.50 -13.60
N HIS A 358 21.69 13.57 -12.68
CA HIS A 358 20.70 12.98 -11.77
C HIS A 358 21.20 12.93 -10.33
N PRO A 359 21.41 14.09 -9.67
CA PRO A 359 22.13 14.15 -8.41
C PRO A 359 21.44 13.40 -7.27
N GLN A 360 20.12 13.25 -7.29
CA GLN A 360 19.37 12.54 -6.24
C GLN A 360 19.59 11.03 -6.34
N TYR A 361 19.54 10.50 -7.56
CA TYR A 361 19.75 9.08 -7.83
C TYR A 361 21.20 8.69 -7.60
N VAL A 362 22.14 9.51 -8.09
CA VAL A 362 23.56 9.30 -7.85
C VAL A 362 23.86 9.41 -6.35
N GLY A 363 23.30 10.40 -5.65
CA GLY A 363 23.46 10.57 -4.21
C GLY A 363 22.93 9.39 -3.40
N ALA A 364 21.77 8.83 -3.79
CA ALA A 364 21.21 7.62 -3.20
C ALA A 364 22.10 6.38 -3.44
N VAL A 365 22.57 6.18 -4.68
CA VAL A 365 23.46 5.06 -5.03
C VAL A 365 24.77 5.15 -4.24
N LEU A 366 25.41 6.32 -4.18
CA LEU A 366 26.63 6.52 -3.39
C LEU A 366 26.41 6.23 -1.90
N SER A 367 25.25 6.58 -1.36
CA SER A 367 24.89 6.29 0.04
C SER A 367 24.71 4.78 0.28
N VAL A 368 24.13 4.05 -0.67
CA VAL A 368 24.02 2.58 -0.62
C VAL A 368 25.42 1.95 -0.65
N TRP A 369 26.28 2.39 -1.56
CA TRP A 369 27.66 1.88 -1.65
C TRP A 369 28.52 2.30 -0.45
N ALA A 370 28.27 3.45 0.18
CA ALA A 370 28.92 3.85 1.44
C ALA A 370 28.62 2.85 2.57
N GLY A 371 27.33 2.53 2.74
CA GLY A 371 26.91 1.50 3.69
C GLY A 371 27.49 0.12 3.35
N ALA A 372 27.49 -0.26 2.07
CA ALA A 372 28.07 -1.53 1.63
C ALA A 372 29.58 -1.60 1.91
N ALA A 373 30.33 -0.52 1.67
CA ALA A 373 31.77 -0.44 1.92
C ALA A 373 32.11 -0.59 3.41
N LEU A 374 31.34 0.08 4.28
CA LEU A 374 31.53 0.00 5.74
C LEU A 374 31.42 -1.45 6.23
N VAL A 375 30.44 -2.18 5.71
CA VAL A 375 30.11 -3.52 6.20
C VAL A 375 30.72 -4.64 5.36
N TRP A 376 31.46 -4.32 4.29
CA TRP A 376 31.89 -5.28 3.26
C TRP A 376 32.64 -6.50 3.80
N SER A 377 33.62 -6.28 4.68
CA SER A 377 34.43 -7.32 5.33
C SER A 377 33.63 -8.20 6.30
N GLN A 378 32.46 -7.72 6.71
CA GLN A 378 31.62 -8.31 7.74
C GLN A 378 30.28 -8.81 7.19
N ALA A 379 30.02 -8.60 5.90
CA ALA A 379 28.73 -8.81 5.30
C ALA A 379 28.51 -10.29 4.92
N PRO A 380 27.29 -10.81 5.12
CA PRO A 380 26.90 -12.09 4.55
C PRO A 380 27.04 -12.10 3.01
N GLN A 381 27.26 -13.28 2.43
CA GLN A 381 27.30 -13.44 0.98
C GLN A 381 26.01 -12.87 0.33
N GLY A 382 26.18 -12.07 -0.72
CA GLY A 382 25.08 -11.44 -1.47
C GLY A 382 24.97 -9.91 -1.34
N LEU A 383 25.79 -9.26 -0.50
CA LEU A 383 25.80 -7.79 -0.40
C LEU A 383 26.09 -7.10 -1.75
N GLY A 384 27.03 -7.63 -2.52
CA GLY A 384 27.35 -7.09 -3.86
C GLY A 384 26.16 -7.16 -4.82
N LEU A 385 25.42 -8.27 -4.83
CA LEU A 385 24.21 -8.41 -5.66
C LEU A 385 23.11 -7.45 -5.22
N LEU A 386 22.96 -7.23 -3.92
CA LEU A 386 22.01 -6.27 -3.38
C LEU A 386 22.36 -4.83 -3.79
N ALA A 387 23.63 -4.43 -3.65
CA ALA A 387 24.10 -3.11 -4.05
C ALA A 387 23.96 -2.89 -5.57
N LEU A 388 24.27 -3.91 -6.38
CA LEU A 388 24.08 -3.89 -7.84
C LEU A 388 22.60 -3.80 -8.24
N TYR A 389 21.73 -4.55 -7.56
CA TYR A 389 20.29 -4.50 -7.81
C TYR A 389 19.71 -3.10 -7.56
N TRP A 390 20.05 -2.47 -6.44
CA TRP A 390 19.63 -1.09 -6.15
C TRP A 390 20.21 -0.09 -7.14
N THR A 391 21.47 -0.26 -7.52
CA THR A 391 22.09 0.56 -8.56
C THR A 391 21.32 0.44 -9.88
N GLY A 392 20.94 -0.78 -10.28
CA GLY A 392 20.13 -1.04 -11.47
C GLY A 392 18.75 -0.37 -11.43
N LEU A 393 18.04 -0.46 -10.30
CA LEU A 393 16.73 0.21 -10.14
C LEU A 393 16.83 1.73 -10.30
N TYR A 394 17.85 2.34 -9.69
CA TYR A 394 18.05 3.79 -9.78
C TYR A 394 18.51 4.24 -11.17
N VAL A 395 19.32 3.44 -11.86
CA VAL A 395 19.70 3.69 -13.26
C VAL A 395 18.48 3.64 -14.18
N VAL A 396 17.65 2.60 -14.06
CA VAL A 396 16.42 2.48 -14.87
C VAL A 396 15.49 3.66 -14.63
N THR A 397 15.31 4.06 -13.37
CA THR A 397 14.44 5.20 -13.03
C THR A 397 14.99 6.52 -13.58
N GLY A 398 16.30 6.76 -13.45
CA GLY A 398 16.94 7.95 -14.02
C GLY A 398 16.89 7.99 -15.56
N CYS A 399 16.99 6.84 -16.24
CA CYS A 399 16.80 6.74 -17.68
C CYS A 399 15.37 7.08 -18.08
N MET A 400 14.36 6.54 -17.38
CA MET A 400 12.95 6.85 -17.65
C MET A 400 12.63 8.35 -17.48
N GLU A 401 13.20 8.99 -16.47
CA GLU A 401 13.03 10.43 -16.23
C GLU A 401 13.80 11.32 -17.22
N SER A 402 14.82 10.79 -17.91
CA SER A 402 15.54 11.53 -18.97
C SER A 402 14.83 11.46 -20.33
N CYS A 403 13.97 10.47 -20.51
CA CYS A 403 13.20 10.24 -21.74
C CYS A 403 11.78 10.82 -21.69
N SER A 404 11.38 11.38 -20.54
CA SER A 404 10.12 12.11 -20.32
C SER A 404 10.36 13.61 -20.46
#